data_AF-A0A0C2GSS2-F1
#
_entry.id   AF-A0A0C2GSS2-F1
#
_cell.length_a   1.000
_cell.length_b   1.000
_cell.length_c   1.000
_cell.angle_alpha   90.00
_cell.angle_beta   90.00
_cell.angle_gamma   90.00
#
_symmetry.space_group_name_H-M   'P 1'
#
loop_
_entity.id
_entity.type
_entity.pdbx_description
1 polymer ?
#
loop_
_entity_poly.entity_id
_entity_poly.type
_entity_poly.pdbx_seq_one_letter_code
_entity_poly.pdbx_strand_id
1 'polypeptide(L)'
;MNTITRRGSSIVNSTEHTPLSRDFVYSLHHNFKSCLLYGKNNVGVANGEHPAVKGYLSLHKSYEGVLSLRWTPNQLMHASSQPSSATGKESEQQWLWKQALSIDMEDIIYIHLHQRDESSPSTLTLVNCDGVQCPPLQMTAGQHSLVFLTSLEAGLAPTHRLDPPLWGGPGKVDASDLRHTWEQSHVIEIH
;
A
#
# COMPACT_ATOMS: atom_id res chain seq x y z
N MET A 1 -15.04 16.00 -54.88
CA MET A 1 -15.27 17.37 -55.40
C MET A 1 -16.67 17.80 -54.92
N ASN A 2 -16.96 18.84 -54.14
CA ASN A 2 -16.29 20.00 -53.54
C ASN A 2 -17.12 20.37 -52.28
N THR A 3 -16.51 20.55 -51.10
CA THR A 3 -16.14 21.84 -50.45
C THR A 3 -17.26 22.54 -49.67
N ILE A 4 -16.96 22.78 -48.39
CA ILE A 4 -17.68 23.49 -47.31
C ILE A 4 -17.86 24.98 -47.60
N THR A 5 -18.96 25.59 -47.12
CA THR A 5 -18.92 26.99 -46.63
C THR A 5 -19.79 27.24 -45.40
N ARG A 6 -19.15 27.86 -44.42
CA ARG A 6 -19.58 28.30 -43.09
C ARG A 6 -20.51 29.52 -43.15
N ARG A 7 -21.40 29.70 -42.16
CA ARG A 7 -21.79 31.03 -41.67
C ARG A 7 -22.03 30.97 -40.16
N GLY A 8 -21.20 31.68 -39.42
CA GLY A 8 -21.33 31.88 -37.99
C GLY A 8 -22.18 33.11 -37.67
N SER A 9 -22.64 33.18 -36.42
CA SER A 9 -23.07 34.41 -35.77
C SER A 9 -22.29 34.55 -34.47
N SER A 10 -21.61 35.68 -34.38
CA SER A 10 -20.73 36.16 -33.31
C SER A 10 -21.49 36.97 -32.27
N ILE A 11 -21.19 36.82 -30.98
CA ILE A 11 -21.19 37.94 -30.03
C ILE A 11 -19.97 37.78 -29.11
N VAL A 12 -19.11 38.79 -29.15
CA VAL A 12 -17.94 39.01 -28.29
C VAL A 12 -18.39 39.63 -26.97
N ASN A 13 -17.75 39.27 -25.85
CA ASN A 13 -17.16 40.30 -24.99
C ASN A 13 -16.06 39.71 -24.10
N SER A 14 -14.86 40.25 -24.27
CA SER A 14 -13.67 40.02 -23.47
C SER A 14 -13.85 40.53 -22.04
N THR A 15 -13.33 39.79 -21.05
CA THR A 15 -12.46 40.32 -19.99
C THR A 15 -12.04 39.18 -19.05
N GLU A 16 -10.73 39.06 -18.86
CA GLU A 16 -10.03 38.33 -17.79
C GLU A 16 -9.99 36.79 -17.90
N HIS A 17 -8.91 36.32 -18.52
CA HIS A 17 -8.38 34.98 -18.31
C HIS A 17 -8.07 34.77 -16.83
N THR A 18 -9.05 34.28 -16.06
CA THR A 18 -8.75 33.57 -14.82
C THR A 18 -8.40 32.14 -15.20
N PRO A 19 -7.18 31.64 -14.94
CA PRO A 19 -6.81 30.26 -15.21
C PRO A 19 -7.51 29.28 -14.25
N LEU A 20 -8.50 29.73 -13.47
CA LEU A 20 -9.20 28.92 -12.48
C LEU A 20 -9.82 27.67 -13.08
N SER A 21 -10.40 27.70 -14.28
CA SER A 21 -10.97 26.48 -14.88
C SER A 21 -9.89 25.48 -15.30
N ARG A 22 -8.75 25.97 -15.82
CA ARG A 22 -7.61 25.13 -16.19
C ARG A 22 -6.94 24.55 -14.95
N ASP A 23 -6.75 25.35 -13.91
CA ASP A 23 -6.16 24.96 -12.63
C ASP A 23 -7.10 24.07 -11.81
N PHE A 24 -8.41 24.22 -11.96
CA PHE A 24 -9.44 23.34 -11.38
C PHE A 24 -9.51 22.01 -12.12
N VAL A 25 -9.44 22.01 -13.46
CA VAL A 25 -9.29 20.78 -14.25
C VAL A 25 -7.95 20.10 -13.95
N TYR A 26 -6.85 20.84 -13.86
CA TYR A 26 -5.58 20.29 -13.42
C TYR A 26 -5.71 19.74 -12.00
N SER A 27 -6.36 20.42 -11.04
CA SER A 27 -6.56 19.93 -9.67
C SER A 27 -7.47 18.70 -9.60
N LEU A 28 -8.49 18.59 -10.45
CA LEU A 28 -9.32 17.39 -10.59
C LEU A 28 -8.50 16.21 -11.12
N HIS A 29 -7.63 16.45 -12.11
CA HIS A 29 -6.67 15.46 -12.61
C HIS A 29 -5.50 15.21 -11.64
N HIS A 30 -5.20 16.13 -10.72
CA HIS A 30 -4.14 16.08 -9.71
C HIS A 30 -4.57 15.34 -8.43
N ASN A 31 -5.84 14.93 -8.32
CA ASN A 31 -6.37 14.23 -7.15
C ASN A 31 -6.01 12.72 -7.16
N PHE A 32 -5.63 12.16 -8.30
CA PHE A 32 -5.19 10.77 -8.42
C PHE A 32 -3.67 10.62 -8.22
N LYS A 33 -3.14 11.03 -7.05
CA LYS A 33 -1.69 10.97 -6.81
C LYS A 33 -1.15 9.56 -6.61
N SER A 34 -2.00 8.59 -6.29
CA SER A 34 -1.60 7.21 -6.06
C SER A 34 -2.71 6.19 -6.35
N CYS A 35 -2.31 5.01 -6.83
CA CYS A 35 -3.16 3.83 -7.01
C CYS A 35 -3.03 2.90 -5.80
N LEU A 36 -4.15 2.43 -5.26
CA LEU A 36 -4.18 1.40 -4.21
C LEU A 36 -3.98 0.02 -4.86
N LEU A 37 -2.85 -0.64 -4.57
CA LEU A 37 -2.50 -1.95 -5.11
C LEU A 37 -2.90 -3.12 -4.21
N TYR A 38 -2.95 -2.87 -2.90
CA TYR A 38 -3.35 -3.85 -1.89
C TYR A 38 -4.00 -3.13 -0.71
N GLY A 39 -5.05 -3.72 -0.15
CA GLY A 39 -5.72 -3.20 1.03
C GLY A 39 -6.27 -4.34 1.87
N LYS A 40 -5.90 -4.40 3.14
CA LYS A 40 -6.34 -5.46 4.05
C LYS A 40 -6.62 -4.94 5.44
N ASN A 41 -7.84 -5.17 5.91
CA ASN A 41 -8.24 -4.93 7.28
C ASN A 41 -7.74 -6.05 8.21
N ASN A 42 -7.67 -5.72 9.51
CA ASN A 42 -7.34 -6.63 10.60
C ASN A 42 -5.91 -7.19 10.55
N VAL A 43 -4.99 -6.46 9.91
CA VAL A 43 -3.55 -6.72 10.03
C VAL A 43 -3.10 -6.23 11.40
N GLY A 44 -2.45 -7.12 12.16
CA GLY A 44 -1.93 -6.81 13.48
C GLY A 44 -0.53 -6.20 13.42
N VAL A 45 -0.23 -5.27 14.31
CA VAL A 45 1.13 -4.80 14.58
C VAL A 45 1.42 -5.00 16.05
N ALA A 46 2.48 -5.74 16.36
CA ALA A 46 2.94 -5.95 17.73
C ALA A 46 4.01 -4.91 18.08
N ASN A 47 3.93 -4.32 19.28
CA ASN A 47 4.86 -3.30 19.74
C ASN A 47 5.54 -3.69 21.07
N GLY A 48 6.05 -4.92 21.14
CA GLY A 48 6.72 -5.44 22.34
C GLY A 48 5.76 -5.65 23.51
N GLU A 49 5.68 -4.66 24.41
CA GLU A 49 4.97 -4.78 25.70
C GLU A 49 3.45 -4.74 25.58
N HIS A 50 2.91 -4.22 24.48
CA HIS A 50 1.47 -4.09 24.27
C HIS A 50 0.89 -5.21 23.39
N PRO A 51 -0.38 -5.62 23.63
CA PRO A 51 -1.06 -6.55 22.74
C PRO A 51 -1.12 -6.01 21.31
N ALA A 52 -1.04 -6.92 20.34
CA ALA A 52 -1.04 -6.55 18.93
C ALA A 52 -2.29 -5.73 18.57
N VAL A 53 -2.08 -4.55 17.98
CA VAL A 53 -3.16 -3.66 17.57
C VAL A 53 -3.58 -4.00 16.17
N LYS A 54 -4.89 -4.07 15.91
CA LYS A 54 -5.43 -4.35 14.57
C LYS A 54 -5.66 -3.06 13.80
N GLY A 55 -5.27 -3.07 12.53
CA GLY A 55 -5.35 -1.93 11.65
C GLY A 55 -5.59 -2.31 10.19
N TYR A 56 -5.65 -1.29 9.37
CA TYR A 56 -5.73 -1.39 7.92
C TYR A 56 -4.35 -1.22 7.31
N LEU A 57 -3.88 -2.24 6.60
CA LEU A 57 -2.66 -2.21 5.81
C LEU A 57 -3.00 -1.87 4.36
N SER A 58 -2.25 -0.97 3.74
CA SER A 58 -2.43 -0.60 2.34
C SER A 58 -1.11 -0.35 1.63
N LEU A 59 -1.01 -0.85 0.39
CA LEU A 59 0.11 -0.60 -0.52
C LEU A 59 -0.36 0.35 -1.61
N HIS A 60 0.36 1.44 -1.80
CA HIS A 60 0.05 2.47 -2.80
C HIS A 60 1.22 2.67 -3.73
N LYS A 61 0.96 2.86 -5.02
CA LYS A 61 1.94 3.31 -6.01
C LYS A 61 1.59 4.70 -6.49
N SER A 62 2.49 5.67 -6.31
CA SER A 62 2.32 7.01 -6.86
C SER A 62 2.46 7.01 -8.39
N TYR A 63 2.02 8.07 -9.05
CA TYR A 63 2.24 8.23 -10.50
C TYR A 63 3.73 8.35 -10.86
N GLU A 64 4.57 8.74 -9.90
CA GLU A 64 6.04 8.82 -10.05
C GLU A 64 6.69 7.43 -9.93
N GLY A 65 5.89 6.41 -9.62
CA GLY A 65 6.37 5.03 -9.47
C GLY A 65 6.79 4.67 -8.04
N VAL A 66 6.75 5.61 -7.10
CA VAL A 66 7.12 5.40 -5.69
C VAL A 66 6.08 4.52 -5.01
N LEU A 67 6.54 3.46 -4.34
CA LEU A 67 5.70 2.53 -3.60
C LEU A 67 5.73 2.85 -2.11
N SER A 68 4.56 3.01 -1.49
CA SER A 68 4.45 3.24 -0.05
C SER A 68 3.54 2.21 0.61
N LEU A 69 4.02 1.63 1.71
CA LEU A 69 3.24 0.75 2.57
C LEU A 69 2.80 1.51 3.81
N ARG A 70 1.49 1.55 4.06
CA ARG A 70 0.92 2.24 5.21
C ARG A 70 0.10 1.30 6.06
N TRP A 71 0.22 1.44 7.37
CA TRP A 71 -0.63 0.77 8.34
C TRP A 71 -1.21 1.79 9.31
N THR A 72 -2.53 1.75 9.49
CA THR A 72 -3.24 2.64 10.41
C THR A 72 -4.11 1.83 11.37
N PRO A 73 -4.01 2.04 12.69
CA PRO A 73 -4.91 1.41 13.65
C PRO A 73 -6.39 1.66 13.32
N ASN A 74 -7.23 0.63 13.44
CA ASN A 74 -8.66 0.74 13.14
C ASN A 74 -9.34 1.81 14.00
N GLN A 75 -8.90 1.97 15.26
CA GLN A 75 -9.43 2.97 16.19
C GLN A 75 -9.29 4.39 15.64
N LEU A 76 -8.19 4.71 14.96
CA LEU A 76 -7.99 6.04 14.37
C LEU A 76 -8.89 6.26 13.16
N MET A 77 -9.08 5.22 12.34
CA MET A 77 -9.99 5.29 11.20
C MET A 77 -11.44 5.54 11.66
N HIS A 78 -11.89 4.84 12.71
CA HIS A 78 -13.24 5.00 13.25
C HIS A 78 -13.43 6.27 14.09
N ALA A 79 -12.38 6.76 14.77
CA ALA A 79 -12.44 7.98 15.57
C ALA A 79 -12.79 9.23 14.74
N SER A 80 -12.39 9.27 13.47
CA SER A 80 -12.78 10.35 12.55
C SER A 80 -14.28 10.42 12.27
N SER A 81 -15.02 9.35 12.58
CA SER A 81 -16.46 9.20 12.31
C SER A 81 -17.34 9.41 13.55
N GLN A 82 -16.76 9.66 14.73
CA GLN A 82 -17.50 9.78 15.99
C GLN A 82 -17.40 11.19 16.61
N PRO A 83 -18.46 11.69 17.28
CA PRO A 83 -18.42 12.97 17.97
C PRO A 83 -17.39 12.95 19.11
N SER A 84 -16.70 14.08 19.32
CA SER A 84 -15.57 14.23 20.25
C SER A 84 -15.85 13.84 21.71
N SER A 85 -17.11 13.66 22.09
CA SER A 85 -17.53 13.18 23.42
C SER A 85 -17.45 11.66 23.60
N ALA A 86 -17.27 10.90 22.52
CA ALA A 86 -17.12 9.44 22.52
C ALA A 86 -15.68 8.98 22.23
N THR A 87 -14.77 9.91 21.97
CA THR A 87 -13.39 9.58 21.63
C THR A 87 -12.61 9.23 22.91
N GLY A 88 -11.79 8.18 22.85
CA GLY A 88 -10.95 7.75 23.98
C GLY A 88 -10.04 8.87 24.47
N LYS A 89 -9.41 8.70 25.65
CA LYS A 89 -8.53 9.70 26.27
C LYS A 89 -7.55 10.24 25.22
N GLU A 90 -7.31 11.55 25.17
CA GLU A 90 -6.43 12.17 24.15
C GLU A 90 -5.06 11.49 24.06
N SER A 91 -4.50 11.11 25.23
CA SER A 91 -3.26 10.34 25.33
C SER A 91 -3.32 8.98 24.63
N GLU A 92 -4.51 8.37 24.56
CA GLU A 92 -4.71 7.10 23.87
C GLU A 92 -4.65 7.24 22.35
N GLN A 93 -5.28 8.28 21.83
CA GLN A 93 -5.20 8.59 20.40
C GLN A 93 -3.78 8.96 20.00
N GLN A 94 -3.07 9.74 20.82
CA GLN A 94 -1.68 10.09 20.55
C GLN A 94 -0.77 8.85 20.51
N TRP A 95 -0.96 7.84 21.37
CA TRP A 95 -0.18 6.61 21.26
C TRP A 95 -0.51 5.82 20.00
N LEU A 96 -1.79 5.75 19.62
CA LEU A 96 -2.22 5.06 18.39
C LEU A 96 -1.57 5.70 17.16
N TRP A 97 -1.52 7.04 17.09
CA TRP A 97 -0.84 7.74 15.99
C TRP A 97 0.65 7.44 15.93
N LYS A 98 1.31 7.27 17.08
CA LYS A 98 2.72 6.85 17.15
C LYS A 98 2.95 5.43 16.63
N GLN A 99 1.92 4.59 16.56
CA GLN A 99 2.01 3.25 16.00
C GLN A 99 1.68 3.19 14.50
N ALA A 100 1.11 4.24 13.92
CA ALA A 100 0.84 4.26 12.49
C ALA A 100 2.15 4.16 11.72
N LEU A 101 2.17 3.34 10.68
CA LEU A 101 3.35 3.08 9.85
C LEU A 101 3.18 3.75 8.50
N SER A 102 4.25 4.35 8.01
CA SER A 102 4.40 4.79 6.63
C SER A 102 5.81 4.47 6.19
N ILE A 103 5.95 3.46 5.34
CA ILE A 103 7.22 2.90 4.90
C ILE A 103 7.34 3.18 3.41
N ASP A 104 8.48 3.72 3.00
CA ASP A 104 8.88 3.78 1.60
C ASP A 104 9.46 2.42 1.20
N MET A 105 8.94 1.80 0.15
CA MET A 105 9.41 0.49 -0.29
C MET A 105 10.76 0.57 -1.01
N GLU A 106 11.21 1.76 -1.43
CA GLU A 106 12.56 1.95 -1.99
C GLU A 106 13.65 1.70 -0.94
N ASP A 107 13.35 1.94 0.34
CA ASP A 107 14.29 1.72 1.43
C ASP A 107 14.33 0.26 1.91
N ILE A 108 13.40 -0.60 1.47
CA ILE A 108 13.29 -1.98 1.95
C ILE A 108 14.12 -2.93 1.08
N ILE A 109 15.04 -3.64 1.71
CA ILE A 109 15.94 -4.60 1.03
C ILE A 109 15.54 -6.07 1.24
N TYR A 110 14.90 -6.40 2.37
CA TYR A 110 14.45 -7.75 2.67
C TYR A 110 13.04 -7.80 3.25
N ILE A 111 12.34 -8.87 2.92
CA ILE A 111 11.07 -9.27 3.54
C ILE A 111 11.26 -10.63 4.17
N HIS A 112 11.11 -10.69 5.49
CA HIS A 112 11.02 -11.95 6.23
C HIS A 112 9.56 -12.33 6.40
N LEU A 113 9.16 -13.47 5.85
CA LEU A 113 7.82 -14.01 6.01
C LEU A 113 7.88 -15.33 6.78
N HIS A 114 7.08 -15.43 7.83
CA HIS A 114 6.89 -16.66 8.59
C HIS A 114 5.41 -17.07 8.57
N GLN A 115 5.14 -18.29 8.12
CA GLN A 115 3.82 -18.90 8.17
C GLN A 115 4.00 -20.37 8.50
N ARG A 116 3.18 -20.91 9.42
CA ARG A 116 3.28 -22.32 9.82
C ARG A 116 2.53 -23.22 8.84
N ASP A 117 1.30 -22.83 8.55
CA ASP A 117 0.38 -23.51 7.65
C ASP A 117 -0.68 -22.52 7.11
N GLU A 118 -1.50 -22.93 6.15
CA GLU A 118 -2.51 -22.05 5.54
C GLU A 118 -3.59 -21.56 6.54
N SER A 119 -3.91 -22.35 7.56
CA SER A 119 -4.88 -21.99 8.60
C SER A 119 -4.30 -21.10 9.69
N SER A 120 -2.97 -20.92 9.71
CA SER A 120 -2.27 -20.05 10.64
C SER A 120 -2.13 -18.61 10.11
N PRO A 121 -2.12 -17.59 10.99
CA PRO A 121 -1.75 -16.23 10.60
C PRO A 121 -0.27 -16.18 10.21
N SER A 122 0.06 -15.40 9.19
CA SER A 122 1.44 -15.16 8.78
C SER A 122 2.00 -13.88 9.40
N THR A 123 3.30 -13.87 9.65
CA THR A 123 4.03 -12.71 10.19
C THR A 123 5.01 -12.23 9.14
N LEU A 124 4.89 -10.97 8.73
CA LEU A 124 5.73 -10.33 7.73
C LEU A 124 6.54 -9.22 8.39
N THR A 125 7.85 -9.25 8.23
CA THR A 125 8.78 -8.24 8.76
C THR A 125 9.58 -7.66 7.60
N LEU A 126 9.64 -6.34 7.52
CA LEU A 126 10.37 -5.61 6.50
C LEU A 126 11.70 -5.14 7.09
N VAL A 127 12.78 -5.24 6.34
CA VAL A 127 14.10 -4.80 6.76
C VAL A 127 14.58 -3.72 5.81
N ASN A 128 14.91 -2.56 6.37
CA ASN A 128 15.39 -1.40 5.64
C ASN A 128 16.89 -1.55 5.28
N CYS A 129 17.38 -0.78 4.32
CA CYS A 129 18.78 -0.71 3.88
C CYS A 129 19.76 -0.35 5.01
N ASP A 130 19.30 0.33 6.06
CA ASP A 130 20.06 0.58 7.29
C ASP A 130 20.14 -0.63 8.25
N GLY A 131 19.43 -1.72 7.92
CA GLY A 131 19.34 -2.94 8.72
C GLY A 131 18.27 -2.91 9.82
N VAL A 132 17.53 -1.80 9.99
CA VAL A 132 16.45 -1.69 10.97
C VAL A 132 15.24 -2.49 10.50
N GLN A 133 14.71 -3.32 11.40
CA GLN A 133 13.49 -4.08 11.16
C GLN A 133 12.27 -3.23 11.50
N CYS A 134 11.32 -3.13 10.58
CA CYS A 134 10.01 -2.56 10.87
C CYS A 134 9.24 -3.46 11.84
N PRO A 135 8.27 -2.92 12.60
CA PRO A 135 7.40 -3.72 13.46
C PRO A 135 6.73 -4.87 12.69
N PRO A 136 6.72 -6.11 13.23
CA PRO A 136 6.14 -7.25 12.53
C PRO A 136 4.64 -7.07 12.23
N LEU A 137 4.27 -7.30 10.97
CA LEU A 137 2.91 -7.26 10.46
C LEU A 137 2.29 -8.67 10.51
N GLN A 138 1.30 -8.87 11.36
CA GLN A 138 0.57 -10.12 11.48
C GLN A 138 -0.67 -10.13 10.58
N MET A 139 -0.57 -10.84 9.45
CA MET A 139 -1.68 -11.05 8.52
C MET A 139 -2.68 -12.06 9.09
N THR A 140 -3.94 -11.96 8.70
CA THR A 140 -4.94 -13.00 9.02
C THR A 140 -4.63 -14.29 8.26
N ALA A 141 -5.07 -15.43 8.79
CA ALA A 141 -4.94 -16.73 8.13
C ALA A 141 -5.51 -16.74 6.70
N GLY A 142 -5.01 -17.67 5.88
CA GLY A 142 -5.29 -17.78 4.45
C GLY A 142 -4.21 -17.14 3.57
N GLN A 143 -4.55 -16.86 2.31
CA GLN A 143 -3.60 -16.45 1.26
C GLN A 143 -3.28 -14.93 1.24
N HIS A 144 -3.48 -14.22 2.35
CA HIS A 144 -3.35 -12.76 2.37
C HIS A 144 -1.90 -12.27 2.20
N SER A 145 -0.92 -13.02 2.71
CA SER A 145 0.51 -12.80 2.50
C SER A 145 0.89 -12.98 1.03
N LEU A 146 0.44 -14.05 0.39
CA LEU A 146 0.71 -14.31 -1.03
C LEU A 146 0.11 -13.24 -1.94
N VAL A 147 -1.15 -12.85 -1.69
CA VAL A 147 -1.80 -11.76 -2.46
C VAL A 147 -1.06 -10.44 -2.24
N PHE A 148 -0.61 -10.16 -1.02
CA PHE A 148 0.22 -8.98 -0.73
C PHE A 148 1.52 -8.99 -1.54
N LEU A 149 2.28 -10.09 -1.50
CA LEU A 149 3.54 -10.22 -2.23
C LEU A 149 3.33 -10.11 -3.74
N THR A 150 2.23 -10.68 -4.26
CA THR A 150 1.89 -10.57 -5.70
C THR A 150 1.58 -9.12 -6.09
N SER A 151 0.80 -8.40 -5.28
CA SER A 151 0.54 -6.97 -5.49
C SER A 151 1.83 -6.15 -5.39
N LEU A 152 2.74 -6.52 -4.49
CA LEU A 152 4.04 -5.86 -4.34
C LEU A 152 4.95 -6.09 -5.55
N GLU A 153 5.12 -7.33 -6.00
CA GLU A 153 5.91 -7.68 -7.18
C GLU A 153 5.42 -6.93 -8.43
N ALA A 154 4.11 -6.90 -8.65
CA ALA A 154 3.50 -6.11 -9.72
C ALA A 154 3.73 -4.59 -9.55
N GLY A 155 3.75 -4.12 -8.31
CA GLY A 155 4.05 -2.73 -7.97
C GLY A 155 5.52 -2.34 -8.21
N LEU A 156 6.46 -3.25 -7.95
CA LEU A 156 7.90 -3.03 -8.12
C LEU A 156 8.31 -2.98 -9.60
N ALA A 157 7.58 -3.69 -10.46
CA ALA A 157 7.83 -3.68 -11.89
C ALA A 157 7.69 -2.28 -12.52
N PRO A 158 8.49 -1.96 -13.56
CA PRO A 158 9.54 -2.79 -14.17
C PRO A 158 10.93 -2.60 -13.54
N THR A 159 11.07 -1.72 -12.54
CA THR A 159 12.37 -1.25 -12.05
C THR A 159 13.02 -2.21 -11.06
N HIS A 160 12.20 -2.81 -10.20
CA HIS A 160 12.66 -3.75 -9.17
C HIS A 160 11.87 -5.05 -9.24
N ARG A 161 12.36 -6.10 -8.58
CA ARG A 161 11.68 -7.39 -8.44
C ARG A 161 11.96 -8.06 -7.10
N LEU A 162 11.10 -9.00 -6.74
CA LEU A 162 11.37 -9.92 -5.64
C LEU A 162 12.35 -11.00 -6.10
N ASP A 163 13.24 -11.43 -5.21
CA ASP A 163 14.14 -12.57 -5.42
C ASP A 163 14.04 -13.55 -4.23
N PRO A 164 13.67 -14.83 -4.47
CA PRO A 164 13.23 -15.38 -5.76
C PRO A 164 11.90 -14.77 -6.23
N PRO A 165 11.65 -14.72 -7.56
CA PRO A 165 10.36 -14.27 -8.09
C PRO A 165 9.24 -15.19 -7.62
N LEU A 166 8.04 -14.65 -7.42
CA LEU A 166 6.90 -15.44 -6.92
C LEU A 166 6.42 -16.46 -7.96
N TRP A 167 6.62 -16.18 -9.24
CA TRP A 167 6.21 -17.05 -10.36
C TRP A 167 7.40 -17.28 -11.31
N GLY A 168 7.99 -18.48 -11.25
CA GLY A 168 8.80 -19.13 -12.31
C GLY A 168 9.87 -18.32 -13.07
N GLY A 169 11.13 -18.44 -12.63
CA GLY A 169 12.36 -18.35 -13.45
C GLY A 169 13.18 -19.66 -13.33
N PRO A 170 14.24 -19.90 -14.13
CA PRO A 170 14.88 -21.22 -14.27
C PRO A 170 15.56 -21.71 -12.98
N GLY A 171 14.77 -22.42 -12.18
CA GLY A 171 15.10 -22.97 -10.86
C GLY A 171 13.83 -23.33 -10.07
N LYS A 172 12.78 -23.76 -10.80
CA LYS A 172 11.38 -23.88 -10.37
C LYS A 172 11.18 -24.42 -8.95
N VAL A 173 10.47 -23.65 -8.13
CA VAL A 173 9.36 -24.17 -7.32
C VAL A 173 8.06 -23.91 -8.11
N ASP A 174 7.35 -24.98 -8.45
CA ASP A 174 6.04 -24.91 -9.13
C ASP A 174 5.03 -24.15 -8.25
N ALA A 175 3.94 -23.60 -8.79
CA ALA A 175 2.91 -22.96 -7.95
C ALA A 175 2.29 -23.93 -6.94
N SER A 176 2.26 -25.23 -7.27
CA SER A 176 1.93 -26.33 -6.38
C SER A 176 3.05 -26.68 -5.38
N ASP A 177 4.29 -26.35 -5.71
CA ASP A 177 5.47 -26.57 -4.87
C ASP A 177 5.64 -25.40 -3.89
N LEU A 178 5.41 -24.16 -4.34
CA LEU A 178 5.20 -22.99 -3.50
C LEU A 178 4.14 -23.28 -2.46
N ARG A 179 2.97 -23.79 -2.89
CA ARG A 179 1.87 -24.24 -2.00
C ARG A 179 2.28 -25.27 -0.94
N HIS A 180 3.30 -26.08 -1.20
CA HIS A 180 3.86 -27.05 -0.25
C HIS A 180 5.07 -26.52 0.54
N THR A 181 5.74 -25.45 0.09
CA THR A 181 6.90 -24.86 0.77
C THR A 181 6.56 -23.80 1.81
N TRP A 182 5.30 -23.31 1.92
CA TRP A 182 4.90 -22.31 2.95
C TRP A 182 4.86 -22.85 4.40
N GLU A 183 5.50 -23.99 4.71
CA GLU A 183 5.68 -24.49 6.08
C GLU A 183 6.96 -23.93 6.78
N GLN A 184 7.69 -23.00 6.15
CA GLN A 184 8.96 -22.48 6.66
C GLN A 184 9.08 -20.95 6.63
N SER A 185 10.02 -20.41 7.40
CA SER A 185 10.43 -19.00 7.34
C SER A 185 11.16 -18.73 6.01
N HIS A 186 10.77 -17.67 5.30
CA HIS A 186 11.37 -17.26 4.03
C HIS A 186 11.98 -15.86 4.15
N VAL A 187 13.13 -15.69 3.50
CA VAL A 187 13.78 -14.39 3.27
C VAL A 187 13.64 -14.10 1.78
N ILE A 188 13.03 -12.96 1.47
CA ILE A 188 12.81 -12.49 0.10
C ILE A 188 13.60 -11.19 -0.05
N GLU A 189 14.49 -11.12 -1.02
CA GLU A 189 15.26 -9.91 -1.33
C GLU A 189 14.50 -9.03 -2.33
N ILE A 190 14.74 -7.72 -2.29
CA ILE A 190 14.25 -6.77 -3.30
C ILE A 190 15.48 -6.25 -4.07
N HIS A 191 15.52 -6.53 -5.38
CA HIS A 191 16.60 -6.16 -6.31
C HIS A 191 16.11 -5.16 -7.36
#